data_AF-A0A2K9PWY1-F1
#
_entry.id   AF-A0A2K9PWY1-F1
#
_cell.length_a   1.000
_cell.length_b   1.000
_cell.length_c   1.000
_cell.angle_alpha   90.00
_cell.angle_beta   90.00
_cell.angle_gamma   90.00
#
_symmetry.space_group_name_H-M   'P 1'
#
loop_
_entity.id
_entity.type
_entity.pdbx_description
1 polymer ?
#
loop_
_entity_poly.entity_id
_entity_poly.type
_entity_poly.pdbx_seq_one_letter_code
_entity_poly.pdbx_strand_id
1 'polypeptide(L)'
;MAVIESEGEAWSEYSSRPNREKYKISLAKSITYVAYLSHTLCGYSRSIDDFGFTIYVCDLLVNKQYRGNAIGQQLLECITEDFPNRDIYVMSDVDDYYRKLGYKIEGSLFQVIKPQ
;
A
#
# COMPACT_ATOMS: atom_id res chain seq x y z
N MET A 1 8.48 10.62 -2.19
CA MET A 1 7.19 10.72 -2.93
C MET A 1 7.34 10.59 -4.44
N ALA A 2 8.55 10.56 -5.01
CA ALA A 2 8.75 10.51 -6.46
C ALA A 2 7.96 9.40 -7.19
N VAL A 3 7.86 8.20 -6.61
CA VAL A 3 7.07 7.10 -7.21
C VAL A 3 5.57 7.42 -7.30
N ILE A 4 4.99 8.03 -6.26
CA ILE A 4 3.59 8.47 -6.22
C ILE A 4 3.37 9.59 -7.25
N GLU A 5 4.27 10.57 -7.27
CA GLU A 5 4.20 11.72 -8.19
C GLU A 5 4.33 11.28 -9.66
N SER A 6 4.98 10.16 -9.94
CA SER A 6 5.16 9.62 -11.30
C SER A 6 3.91 8.92 -11.89
N GLU A 7 2.93 8.57 -11.07
CA GLU A 7 1.75 7.79 -11.53
C GLU A 7 0.61 8.65 -12.09
N GLY A 8 0.70 9.98 -11.95
CA GLY A 8 -0.26 10.93 -12.50
C GLY A 8 -1.56 11.02 -11.69
N GLU A 9 -2.68 11.25 -12.38
CA GLU A 9 -3.98 11.58 -11.76
C GLU A 9 -4.46 10.53 -10.77
N ALA A 10 -4.22 9.24 -11.05
CA ALA A 10 -4.65 8.13 -10.19
C ALA A 10 -4.09 8.17 -8.76
N TRP A 11 -2.96 8.87 -8.56
CA TRP A 11 -2.31 9.03 -7.25
C TRP A 11 -2.15 10.51 -6.84
N SER A 12 -2.81 11.41 -7.59
CA SER A 12 -2.69 12.85 -7.38
C SER A 12 -3.29 13.31 -6.05
N GLU A 13 -4.29 12.61 -5.51
CA GLU A 13 -4.90 12.94 -4.22
C GLU A 13 -3.87 12.92 -3.07
N TYR A 14 -2.89 12.01 -3.13
CA TYR A 14 -1.86 11.86 -2.11
C TYR A 14 -0.73 12.90 -2.22
N SER A 15 -0.47 13.40 -3.43
CA SER A 15 0.67 14.26 -3.76
C SER A 15 0.30 15.73 -3.99
N SER A 16 -0.97 16.03 -4.26
CA SER A 16 -1.49 17.38 -4.43
C SER A 16 -1.54 18.14 -3.10
N ARG A 17 -1.49 19.47 -3.17
CA ARG A 17 -1.75 20.32 -2.00
C ARG A 17 -3.26 20.42 -1.76
N PRO A 18 -3.74 20.37 -0.50
CA PRO A 18 -2.97 20.35 0.75
C PRO A 18 -2.59 18.95 1.27
N ASN A 19 -3.01 17.87 0.60
CA ASN A 19 -2.93 16.50 1.11
C ASN A 19 -1.49 15.97 1.24
N ARG A 20 -0.56 16.47 0.44
CA ARG A 20 0.85 16.06 0.45
C ARG A 20 1.47 16.01 1.84
N GLU A 21 1.29 17.07 2.63
CA GLU A 21 1.92 17.15 3.95
C GLU A 21 1.21 16.22 4.96
N LYS A 22 -0.10 16.02 4.82
CA LYS A 22 -0.83 14.99 5.59
C LYS A 22 -0.32 13.60 5.25
N TYR A 23 -0.12 13.31 3.96
CA TYR A 23 0.31 11.99 3.52
C TYR A 23 1.75 11.66 3.95
N LYS A 24 2.66 12.64 3.97
CA LYS A 24 3.99 12.46 4.58
C LYS A 24 3.92 12.08 6.06
N ILE A 25 3.01 12.69 6.81
CA ILE A 25 2.80 12.31 8.23
C ILE A 25 2.28 10.87 8.30
N SER A 26 1.34 10.50 7.43
CA SER A 26 0.84 9.11 7.36
C SER A 26 1.97 8.12 7.05
N LEU A 27 2.83 8.39 6.07
CA LEU A 27 4.00 7.56 5.75
C LEU A 27 4.94 7.42 6.95
N ALA A 28 5.23 8.52 7.65
CA ALA A 28 6.13 8.51 8.82
C ALA A 28 5.57 7.78 10.05
N LYS A 29 4.25 7.62 10.13
CA LYS A 29 3.55 6.96 11.26
C LYS A 29 3.05 5.55 10.91
N SER A 30 3.34 5.06 9.71
CA SER A 30 2.92 3.76 9.21
C SER A 30 4.12 2.85 9.04
N ILE A 31 3.86 1.54 9.04
CA ILE A 31 4.83 0.57 8.53
C ILE A 31 4.96 0.84 7.03
N THR A 32 6.16 1.19 6.57
CA THR A 32 6.40 1.58 5.18
C THR A 32 7.61 0.83 4.63
N TYR A 33 7.40 0.01 3.62
CA TYR A 33 8.50 -0.61 2.86
C TYR A 33 8.65 0.08 1.51
N VAL A 34 9.89 0.14 1.04
CA VAL A 34 10.26 0.72 -0.25
C VAL A 34 11.11 -0.27 -1.01
N ALA A 35 10.79 -0.43 -2.30
CA ALA A 35 11.56 -1.27 -3.21
C ALA A 35 12.50 -0.39 -4.03
N TYR A 36 13.77 -0.76 -4.05
CA TYR A 36 14.79 -0.15 -4.90
C TYR A 36 15.32 -1.17 -5.88
N LEU A 37 15.38 -0.79 -7.16
CA LEU A 37 16.21 -1.47 -8.14
C LEU A 37 17.44 -0.61 -8.40
N SER A 38 18.59 -1.06 -7.93
CA SER A 38 19.83 -0.26 -7.85
C SER A 38 19.60 1.05 -7.06
N HIS A 39 19.52 2.18 -7.74
CA HIS A 39 19.30 3.50 -7.12
C HIS A 39 17.92 4.09 -7.39
N THR A 40 17.04 3.33 -8.06
CA THR A 40 15.71 3.80 -8.44
C THR A 40 14.65 3.25 -7.50
N LEU A 41 13.89 4.13 -6.85
CA LEU A 41 12.69 3.79 -6.09
C LEU A 41 11.61 3.29 -7.05
N CYS A 42 11.36 1.99 -7.06
CA CYS A 42 10.46 1.34 -8.02
C CYS A 42 9.11 0.95 -7.43
N GLY A 43 8.95 0.96 -6.10
CA GLY A 43 7.67 0.71 -5.45
C GLY A 43 7.68 1.00 -3.96
N TYR A 44 6.52 0.99 -3.34
CA TYR A 44 6.37 1.07 -1.89
C TYR A 44 5.06 0.41 -1.43
N SER A 45 5.02 0.04 -0.15
CA SER A 45 3.80 -0.31 0.58
C SER A 45 3.66 0.57 1.82
N ARG A 46 2.42 0.85 2.23
CA ARG A 46 2.10 1.51 3.50
C ARG A 46 1.03 0.72 4.23
N SER A 47 1.28 0.44 5.51
CA SER A 47 0.38 -0.33 6.37
C SER A 47 0.18 0.33 7.73
N ILE A 48 -0.98 0.07 8.34
CA ILE A 48 -1.32 0.50 9.70
C ILE A 48 -1.34 -0.74 10.59
N ASP A 49 -0.60 -0.69 11.70
CA ASP A 49 -0.68 -1.69 12.77
C ASP A 49 -1.77 -1.26 13.77
N ASP A 50 -2.79 -2.10 13.93
CA ASP A 50 -3.80 -1.96 14.97
C ASP A 50 -3.28 -2.50 16.31
N PHE A 51 -2.21 -1.89 16.80
CA PHE A 51 -1.63 -2.09 18.13
C PHE A 51 -1.45 -3.55 18.58
N GLY A 52 -1.02 -4.44 17.69
CA GLY A 52 -0.84 -5.86 18.07
C GLY A 52 -1.94 -6.81 17.60
N PHE A 53 -3.08 -6.31 17.12
CA PHE A 53 -4.17 -7.15 16.62
C PHE A 53 -3.97 -7.50 15.14
N THR A 54 -4.19 -6.54 14.24
CA THR A 54 -4.17 -6.75 12.78
C THR A 54 -3.31 -5.72 12.06
N ILE A 55 -2.74 -6.07 10.91
CA ILE A 55 -2.08 -5.11 10.01
C ILE A 55 -2.93 -4.89 8.76
N TYR A 56 -3.23 -3.63 8.44
CA TYR A 56 -3.97 -3.24 7.25
C TYR A 56 -3.05 -2.56 6.24
N VAL A 57 -2.80 -3.20 5.10
CA VAL A 57 -2.10 -2.59 3.97
C VAL A 57 -3.06 -1.60 3.31
N CYS A 58 -2.71 -0.32 3.40
CA CYS A 58 -3.52 0.79 2.89
C CYS A 58 -3.14 1.16 1.46
N ASP A 59 -1.85 1.17 1.17
CA ASP A 59 -1.32 1.58 -0.13
C ASP A 59 -0.30 0.55 -0.59
N LEU A 60 -0.41 0.11 -1.84
CA LEU A 60 0.59 -0.69 -2.52
C LEU A 60 0.77 -0.12 -3.92
N LEU A 61 1.96 0.39 -4.22
CA LEU A 61 2.25 0.96 -5.53
C LEU A 61 3.58 0.43 -6.06
N VAL A 62 3.54 -0.06 -7.29
CA VAL A 62 4.73 -0.31 -8.10
C VAL A 62 4.68 0.63 -9.30
N ASN A 63 5.78 1.34 -9.55
CA ASN A 63 5.96 2.19 -10.73
C ASN A 63 5.64 1.38 -11.99
N LYS A 64 4.84 1.94 -12.90
CA LYS A 64 4.38 1.27 -14.14
C LYS A 64 5.49 0.54 -14.90
N GLN A 65 6.69 1.11 -15.00
CA GLN A 65 7.81 0.53 -15.75
C GLN A 65 8.38 -0.75 -15.12
N TYR A 66 8.14 -0.96 -13.82
CA TYR A 66 8.68 -2.07 -13.05
C TYR A 66 7.62 -3.12 -12.67
N ARG A 67 6.37 -2.94 -13.09
CA ARG A 67 5.30 -3.93 -12.87
C ARG A 67 5.60 -5.25 -13.59
N GLY A 68 5.02 -6.34 -13.10
CA GLY A 68 5.25 -7.68 -13.62
C GLY A 68 6.51 -8.38 -13.08
N ASN A 69 7.32 -7.70 -12.27
CA ASN A 69 8.57 -8.25 -11.69
C ASN A 69 8.41 -8.68 -10.22
N ALA A 70 7.20 -9.10 -9.80
CA ALA A 70 6.88 -9.53 -8.43
C ALA A 70 7.13 -8.51 -7.29
N ILE A 71 7.54 -7.28 -7.58
CA ILE A 71 7.86 -6.25 -6.56
C ILE A 71 6.71 -6.02 -5.57
N GLY A 72 5.46 -5.97 -6.05
CA GLY A 72 4.30 -5.80 -5.18
C GLY A 72 4.13 -6.94 -4.19
N GLN A 73 4.42 -8.17 -4.62
CA GLN A 73 4.37 -9.35 -3.76
C GLN A 73 5.50 -9.31 -2.72
N GLN A 74 6.73 -9.00 -3.15
CA GLN A 74 7.88 -8.90 -2.25
C GLN A 74 7.67 -7.85 -1.16
N LEU A 75 7.05 -6.71 -1.50
CA LEU A 75 6.69 -5.68 -0.54
C LEU A 75 5.68 -6.17 0.52
N LEU A 76 4.79 -7.11 0.17
CA LEU A 76 3.88 -7.74 1.12
C LEU A 76 4.58 -8.83 1.94
N GLU A 77 5.47 -9.60 1.31
CA GLU A 77 6.28 -10.62 1.96
C GLU A 77 7.15 -10.01 3.08
N CYS A 78 7.74 -8.83 2.87
CA CYS A 78 8.45 -8.12 3.95
C CYS A 78 7.58 -7.89 5.19
N ILE A 79 6.28 -7.58 5.01
CA ILE A 79 5.35 -7.39 6.14
C ILE A 79 5.14 -8.74 6.85
N THR A 80 4.95 -9.83 6.09
CA THR A 80 4.75 -11.16 6.68
C THR A 80 5.99 -11.68 7.40
N GLU A 81 7.19 -11.31 6.94
CA GLU A 81 8.45 -11.71 7.57
C GLU A 81 8.70 -10.96 8.88
N ASP A 82 8.46 -9.65 8.90
CA ASP A 82 8.63 -8.84 10.12
C ASP A 82 7.51 -9.08 11.16
N PHE A 83 6.34 -9.53 10.72
CA PHE A 83 5.16 -9.75 11.56
C PHE A 83 4.53 -11.16 11.36
N PRO A 84 5.27 -12.25 11.64
CA PRO A 84 4.88 -13.62 11.25
C PRO A 84 3.65 -14.17 11.98
N ASN A 85 3.29 -13.58 13.13
CA ASN A 85 2.15 -14.00 13.95
C ASN A 85 0.95 -13.04 13.82
N ARG A 86 0.98 -12.12 12.86
CA ARG A 86 -0.06 -11.10 12.68
C ARG A 86 -0.86 -11.38 11.42
N ASP A 87 -2.18 -11.29 11.52
CA ASP A 87 -3.02 -11.27 10.34
C ASP A 87 -2.79 -9.97 9.56
N ILE A 88 -2.64 -10.11 8.24
CA ILE A 88 -2.38 -9.00 7.31
C ILE A 88 -3.48 -8.98 6.26
N TYR A 89 -4.18 -7.86 6.16
CA TYR A 89 -5.24 -7.66 5.17
C TYR A 89 -4.89 -6.50 4.24
N VAL A 90 -5.20 -6.66 2.96
CA VAL A 90 -5.00 -5.61 1.96
C VAL A 90 -6.32 -4.96 1.62
N MET A 91 -6.39 -3.65 1.80
CA MET A 91 -7.53 -2.84 1.35
C MET A 91 -7.33 -2.54 -0.14
N SER A 92 -8.17 -3.12 -1.00
CA SER A 92 -7.96 -3.13 -2.43
C SER A 92 -9.27 -3.08 -3.22
N ASP A 93 -9.23 -2.39 -4.37
CA ASP A 93 -10.21 -2.44 -5.46
C ASP A 93 -9.72 -3.25 -6.69
N VAL A 94 -8.53 -3.88 -6.59
CA VAL A 94 -7.89 -4.69 -7.65
C VAL A 94 -7.82 -6.18 -7.27
N ASP A 95 -8.98 -6.83 -7.15
CA ASP A 95 -9.10 -8.22 -6.70
C ASP A 95 -8.28 -9.24 -7.51
N ASP A 96 -8.24 -9.08 -8.83
CA ASP A 96 -7.60 -10.05 -9.74
C ASP A 96 -6.10 -10.22 -9.46
N TYR A 97 -5.43 -9.16 -9.01
CA TYR A 97 -4.01 -9.23 -8.65
C TYR A 97 -3.80 -10.15 -7.45
N TYR A 98 -4.54 -9.91 -6.36
CA TYR A 98 -4.40 -10.68 -5.12
C TYR A 98 -4.89 -12.12 -5.26
N ARG A 99 -5.95 -12.35 -6.05
CA ARG A 99 -6.41 -13.71 -6.37
C ARG A 99 -5.34 -14.54 -7.09
N LYS A 100 -4.58 -13.94 -8.02
CA LYS A 100 -3.46 -14.62 -8.70
C LYS A 100 -2.31 -14.98 -7.76
N LEU A 101 -2.14 -14.24 -6.67
CA LEU A 101 -1.19 -14.56 -5.61
C LEU A 101 -1.71 -15.64 -4.64
N GLY A 102 -2.94 -16.11 -4.81
CA GLY A 102 -3.56 -17.12 -3.94
C GLY A 102 -4.17 -16.54 -2.66
N TYR A 103 -4.29 -15.21 -2.55
CA TYR A 103 -4.93 -14.58 -1.40
C TYR A 103 -6.45 -14.69 -1.51
N LYS A 104 -7.09 -14.71 -0.33
CA LYS A 104 -8.54 -14.85 -0.21
C LYS A 104 -9.18 -13.49 0.06
N ILE A 105 -10.40 -13.31 -0.43
CA ILE A 105 -11.21 -12.14 -0.08
C ILE A 105 -11.75 -12.35 1.32
N GLU A 106 -11.54 -11.36 2.18
CA GLU A 106 -12.06 -11.32 3.54
C GLU A 106 -12.88 -10.03 3.72
N GLY A 107 -14.20 -10.17 3.65
CA GLY A 107 -15.15 -9.06 3.85
C GLY A 107 -15.18 -8.02 2.72
N SER A 108 -15.68 -6.84 3.04
CA SER A 108 -15.79 -5.70 2.12
C SER A 108 -15.70 -4.39 2.92
N LEU A 109 -15.13 -3.34 2.31
CA LEU A 109 -15.10 -2.00 2.90
C LEU A 109 -16.33 -1.21 2.49
N PHE A 110 -17.05 -0.68 3.46
CA PHE A 110 -18.20 0.20 3.24
C PHE A 110 -17.88 1.60 3.72
N GLN A 111 -18.13 2.60 2.87
CA GLN A 111 -18.04 4.00 3.26
C GLN A 111 -19.30 4.41 4.04
N VAL A 112 -19.12 4.96 5.24
CA VAL A 112 -20.23 5.54 6.01
C VAL A 112 -20.58 6.91 5.43
N ILE A 113 -21.82 7.06 4.97
CA ILE A 113 -22.35 8.35 4.50
C ILE A 113 -22.81 9.16 5.71
N LYS A 114 -22.26 10.37 5.86
CA LYS A 114 -22.65 11.27 6.96
C LYS A 114 -24.01 11.90 6.65
N PRO A 115 -24.93 11.98 7.62
CA PRO A 115 -26.15 12.78 7.45
C PRO A 115 -25.79 14.24 7.20
N GLN A 116 -26.57 14.90 6.33
CA GLN A 116 -26.44 16.32 5.99
C GLN A 116 -26.79 17.21 7.17
#